data_AF-A0A424NDJ3-F1
#
_entry.id   AF-A0A424NDJ3-F1
#
_cell.length_a   1.000
_cell.length_b   1.000
_cell.length_c   1.000
_cell.angle_alpha   90.00
_cell.angle_beta   90.00
_cell.angle_gamma   90.00
#
_symmetry.space_group_name_H-M   'P 1'
#
loop_
_entity.id
_entity.type
_entity.pdbx_description
1 polymer ?
#
loop_
_entity_poly.entity_id
_entity_poly.type
_entity_poly.pdbx_seq_one_letter_code
_entity_poly.pdbx_strand_id
1 'polypeptide(L)'
;MNFIINPMTWIFFILLMALFSSKHQKKLVLVSLSMLFFFSNAFIFNEISRIWGLKKSMNTDIQYDVGIVLGGVADFDKKSNLLNFNNYSDRLFFAKKLFLNGKINKILFSGGNGELFSN
;
A
#
# COMPACT_ATOMS: atom_id res chain seq x y z
N MET A 1 -1.44 -16.64 6.91
CA MET A 1 -0.09 -16.41 7.47
C MET A 1 0.20 -14.95 7.86
N ASN A 2 -0.55 -13.95 7.38
CA ASN A 2 -0.25 -12.54 7.64
C ASN A 2 -0.57 -12.03 9.06
N PHE A 3 -1.31 -12.79 9.87
CA PHE A 3 -1.73 -12.34 11.21
C PHE A 3 -0.53 -12.17 12.14
N ILE A 4 0.42 -13.11 12.12
CA ILE A 4 1.56 -13.13 13.06
C ILE A 4 2.53 -11.96 12.82
N ILE A 5 2.60 -11.42 11.61
CA ILE A 5 3.51 -10.33 11.24
C ILE A 5 2.92 -8.96 11.62
N ASN A 6 1.61 -8.88 11.87
CA ASN A 6 0.96 -7.62 12.17
C ASN A 6 1.33 -7.18 13.61
N PRO A 7 2.00 -6.03 13.80
CA PRO A 7 2.45 -5.56 15.12
C PRO A 7 1.31 -5.36 16.12
N MET A 8 0.07 -5.14 15.65
CA MET A 8 -1.10 -5.07 16.53
C MET A 8 -1.39 -6.39 17.25
N THR A 9 -1.08 -7.53 16.63
CA THR A 9 -1.27 -8.84 17.27
C THR A 9 -0.32 -9.02 18.44
N TRP A 10 0.92 -8.55 18.32
CA TRP A 10 1.92 -8.64 19.39
C TRP A 10 1.53 -7.78 20.59
N ILE A 11 1.05 -6.56 20.33
CA ILE A 11 0.55 -5.66 21.38
C ILE A 11 -0.63 -6.31 22.13
N PHE A 12 -1.54 -6.93 21.40
CA PHE A 12 -2.68 -7.64 22.00
C PHE A 12 -2.24 -8.81 22.89
N PHE A 13 -1.30 -9.63 22.44
CA PHE A 13 -0.75 -10.73 23.24
C PHE A 13 -0.02 -10.24 24.50
N ILE A 14 0.76 -9.16 24.41
CA ILE A 14 1.45 -8.57 25.57
C ILE A 14 0.43 -8.04 26.59
N LEU A 15 -0.66 -7.41 26.13
CA LEU A 15 -1.76 -6.97 27.00
C LEU A 15 -2.46 -8.15 27.70
N LEU A 16 -2.76 -9.22 26.96
CA LEU A 16 -3.32 -10.44 27.56
C LEU A 16 -2.38 -11.02 28.63
N MET A 17 -1.08 -11.11 28.33
CA MET A 17 -0.09 -11.61 29.28
C MET A 17 0.03 -10.73 30.53
N ALA A 18 -0.19 -9.42 30.39
CA ALA A 18 -0.21 -8.49 31.51
C ALA A 18 -1.38 -8.75 32.49
N LEU A 19 -2.53 -9.20 31.99
CA LEU A 19 -3.70 -9.52 32.83
C LEU A 19 -3.45 -10.72 33.76
N PHE A 20 -2.64 -11.69 33.31
CA PHE A 20 -2.34 -12.89 34.08
C PHE A 20 -1.07 -12.78 34.97
N SER A 21 -0.27 -11.71 34.82
CA SER A 21 1.01 -11.57 35.52
C SER A 21 0.96 -10.51 36.64
N SER A 22 0.74 -10.92 37.89
CA SER A 22 0.65 -10.00 39.04
C SER A 22 1.96 -9.26 39.37
N LYS A 23 3.12 -9.87 39.08
CA LYS A 23 4.44 -9.33 39.44
C LYS A 23 4.99 -8.30 38.44
N HIS A 24 4.62 -8.42 37.17
CA HIS A 24 5.15 -7.58 36.08
C HIS A 24 4.07 -6.82 35.30
N GLN A 25 2.81 -6.85 35.75
CA GLN A 25 1.66 -6.19 35.11
C GLN A 25 1.96 -4.76 34.68
N LYS A 26 2.46 -3.92 35.60
CA LYS A 26 2.73 -2.51 35.33
C LYS A 26 3.76 -2.31 34.21
N LYS A 27 4.81 -3.14 34.19
CA LYS A 27 5.85 -3.09 33.15
C LYS A 27 5.30 -3.55 31.80
N LEU A 28 4.51 -4.62 31.78
CA LEU A 28 3.91 -5.14 30.55
C LEU A 28 2.87 -4.18 29.95
N VAL A 29 2.04 -3.57 30.78
CA VAL A 29 1.08 -2.53 30.35
C VAL A 29 1.82 -1.30 29.84
N LEU A 30 2.89 -0.86 30.51
CA LEU A 30 3.67 0.29 30.04
C LEU A 30 4.30 0.00 28.66
N VAL A 31 4.91 -1.19 28.50
CA VAL A 31 5.52 -1.61 27.22
C VAL A 31 4.47 -1.70 26.11
N SER A 32 3.31 -2.32 26.37
CA SER A 32 2.26 -2.44 25.36
C SER A 32 1.69 -1.07 24.98
N LEU A 33 1.53 -0.16 25.94
CA LEU A 33 1.06 1.20 25.68
C LEU A 33 2.08 2.01 24.87
N SER A 34 3.38 1.87 25.19
CA SER A 34 4.46 2.48 24.41
C SER A 34 4.50 1.94 22.98
N MET A 35 4.37 0.62 22.79
CA MET A 35 4.30 0.02 21.45
C MET A 35 3.06 0.48 20.68
N LEU A 36 1.89 0.51 21.34
CA LEU A 36 0.65 0.99 20.72
C LEU A 36 0.80 2.44 20.28
N PHE A 37 1.32 3.31 21.14
CA PHE A 37 1.58 4.70 20.79
C PHE A 37 2.55 4.82 19.60
N PHE A 38 3.62 4.02 19.57
CA PHE A 38 4.58 4.04 18.46
C PHE A 38 3.96 3.57 17.13
N PHE A 39 3.28 2.42 17.12
CA PHE A 39 2.72 1.83 15.90
C PHE A 39 1.41 2.50 15.44
N SER A 40 0.64 3.11 16.35
CA SER A 40 -0.60 3.83 16.02
C SER A 40 -0.36 5.28 15.59
N ASN A 41 0.86 5.80 15.73
CA ASN A 41 1.16 7.18 15.41
C ASN A 41 1.55 7.33 13.93
N ALA A 42 0.60 7.86 13.15
CA ALA A 42 0.79 8.13 11.73
C ALA A 42 1.95 9.10 11.44
N PHE A 43 2.29 10.01 12.35
CA PHE A 43 3.43 10.91 12.18
C PHE A 43 4.74 10.13 12.10
N ILE A 44 5.00 9.23 13.04
CA ILE A 44 6.22 8.41 13.08
C ILE A 44 6.30 7.55 11.81
N PHE A 45 5.19 6.93 11.43
CA PHE A 45 5.13 6.14 10.21
C PHE A 45 5.44 6.97 8.96
N ASN A 46 4.88 8.18 8.86
CA ASN A 46 5.10 9.08 7.73
C ASN A 46 6.55 9.58 7.66
N GLU A 47 7.17 9.88 8.79
CA GLU A 47 8.58 10.31 8.88
C GLU A 47 9.52 9.20 8.40
N ILE A 48 9.35 7.98 8.94
CA ILE A 48 10.13 6.80 8.51
C ILE A 48 9.88 6.53 7.02
N SER A 49 8.62 6.57 6.60
CA SER A 49 8.25 6.37 5.19
C SER A 49 8.80 7.46 4.27
N ARG A 50 9.05 8.67 4.77
CA ARG A 50 9.66 9.75 4.00
C ARG A 50 11.18 9.57 3.88
N ILE A 51 11.85 9.09 4.93
CA ILE A 51 13.29 8.79 4.90
C ILE A 51 13.54 7.59 4.00
N TRP A 52 12.70 6.56 4.11
CA TRP A 52 12.81 5.33 3.33
C TRP A 52 12.31 5.50 1.90
N GLY A 53 11.21 6.25 1.72
CA GLY A 53 10.61 6.51 0.44
C GLY A 53 11.51 7.40 -0.40
N LEU A 54 11.93 6.90 -1.56
CA LEU A 54 12.61 7.72 -2.56
C LEU A 54 11.74 8.95 -2.84
N LYS A 55 12.37 10.13 -2.81
CA LYS A 55 11.74 11.38 -3.25
C LYS A 55 11.22 11.12 -4.66
N LYS A 56 9.89 11.20 -4.87
CA LYS A 56 9.29 11.13 -6.21
C LYS A 56 9.74 12.35 -7.00
N SER A 57 10.91 12.31 -7.62
CA SER A 57 11.28 13.25 -8.67
C SER A 57 10.71 12.73 -9.98
N MET A 58 9.61 13.32 -10.43
CA MET A 58 9.22 13.17 -11.83
C MET A 58 10.22 14.02 -12.63
N ASN A 59 11.21 13.37 -13.26
CA ASN A 59 12.08 14.07 -14.20
C ASN A 59 11.22 14.50 -15.37
N THR A 60 10.79 15.77 -15.34
CA THR A 60 9.91 16.33 -16.37
C THR A 60 10.64 16.66 -17.66
N ASP A 61 11.97 16.68 -17.67
CA ASP A 61 12.73 17.13 -18.85
C ASP A 61 12.96 16.04 -19.89
N ILE A 62 12.58 14.80 -19.59
CA ILE A 62 12.79 13.66 -20.50
C ILE A 62 11.45 13.32 -21.17
N GLN A 63 11.45 13.35 -22.51
CA GLN A 63 10.36 12.79 -23.30
C GLN A 63 10.62 11.31 -23.56
N TYR A 64 9.57 10.50 -23.47
CA TYR A 64 9.61 9.08 -23.79
C TYR A 64 8.61 8.78 -24.90
N ASP A 65 8.89 7.83 -25.78
CA ASP A 65 7.93 7.46 -26.83
C ASP A 65 6.75 6.66 -26.27
N VAL A 66 6.99 5.86 -25.23
CA VAL A 66 6.00 4.94 -24.66
C VAL A 66 6.03 4.99 -23.14
N GLY A 67 4.87 5.24 -22.52
CA GLY A 67 4.65 5.04 -21.09
C GLY A 67 4.06 3.65 -20.82
N ILE A 68 4.73 2.85 -20.00
CA ILE A 68 4.28 1.50 -19.65
C ILE A 68 3.45 1.54 -18.36
N VAL A 69 2.21 1.07 -18.43
CA VAL A 69 1.32 0.89 -17.28
C VAL A 69 1.21 -0.60 -16.99
N LEU A 70 1.68 -1.02 -15.81
CA LEU A 70 1.50 -2.39 -15.34
C LEU A 70 0.02 -2.66 -15.08
N GLY A 71 -0.47 -3.83 -15.50
CA GLY A 71 -1.85 -4.27 -15.35
C GLY A 71 -2.28 -4.52 -13.90
N GLY A 72 -3.50 -5.03 -13.73
CA GLY A 72 -4.13 -5.15 -12.40
C GLY A 72 -4.56 -3.80 -11.84
N VAL A 73 -4.91 -2.84 -12.72
CA VAL A 73 -5.43 -1.51 -12.36
C VAL A 73 -6.95 -1.44 -12.41
N ALA A 74 -7.59 -2.38 -13.11
CA ALA A 74 -9.02 -2.48 -13.25
C ALA A 74 -9.40 -3.97 -13.31
N ASP A 75 -10.45 -4.33 -12.58
CA ASP A 75 -11.09 -5.63 -12.62
C ASP A 75 -12.40 -5.51 -13.39
N PHE A 76 -12.69 -6.48 -14.26
CA PHE A 76 -13.92 -6.49 -15.03
C PHE A 76 -14.99 -7.28 -14.27
N ASP A 77 -16.05 -6.61 -13.85
CA ASP A 77 -17.17 -7.28 -13.19
C ASP A 77 -18.16 -7.80 -14.24
N LYS A 78 -18.14 -9.12 -14.46
CA LYS A 78 -19.02 -9.82 -15.41
C LYS A 78 -20.51 -9.69 -15.06
N LYS A 79 -20.87 -9.37 -13.81
CA LYS A 79 -22.28 -9.22 -13.39
C LYS A 79 -22.85 -7.84 -13.70
N SER A 80 -22.07 -6.79 -13.47
CA SER A 80 -22.50 -5.40 -13.69
C SER A 80 -22.12 -4.87 -15.08
N ASN A 81 -21.28 -5.60 -15.82
CA ASN A 81 -20.71 -5.18 -17.11
C ASN A 81 -19.92 -3.86 -16.98
N LEU A 82 -19.37 -3.59 -15.79
CA LEU A 82 -18.62 -2.39 -15.44
C LEU A 82 -17.15 -2.72 -15.15
N LEU A 83 -16.29 -1.77 -15.49
CA LEU A 83 -14.88 -1.76 -15.12
C LEU A 83 -14.72 -1.13 -13.74
N ASN A 84 -14.29 -1.94 -12.77
CA ASN A 84 -14.01 -1.48 -11.42
C ASN A 84 -12.50 -1.21 -11.28
N PHE A 85 -12.17 0.07 -11.20
CA PHE A 85 -10.81 0.50 -10.89
C PHE A 85 -10.48 0.19 -9.43
N ASN A 86 -9.32 -0.41 -9.19
CA ASN A 86 -8.87 -0.75 -7.84
C ASN A 86 -7.91 0.32 -7.27
N ASN A 87 -7.35 0.06 -6.09
CA ASN A 87 -6.40 0.95 -5.40
C ASN A 87 -5.11 1.25 -6.19
N TYR A 88 -4.88 0.58 -7.32
CA TYR A 88 -3.73 0.79 -8.18
C TYR A 88 -4.02 1.61 -9.44
N SER A 89 -5.27 2.04 -9.63
CA SER A 89 -5.73 2.83 -10.79
C SER A 89 -5.06 4.19 -10.92
N ASP A 90 -4.50 4.74 -9.84
CA ASP A 90 -3.66 5.94 -9.87
C ASP A 90 -2.55 5.86 -10.93
N ARG A 91 -1.99 4.67 -11.18
CA ARG A 91 -0.97 4.44 -12.22
C ARG A 91 -1.46 4.81 -13.62
N LEU A 92 -2.72 4.51 -13.93
CA LEU A 92 -3.36 4.86 -15.19
C LEU A 92 -3.57 6.37 -15.29
N PHE A 93 -4.00 7.03 -14.21
CA PHE A 93 -4.16 8.48 -14.17
C PHE A 93 -2.82 9.22 -14.33
N PHE A 94 -1.74 8.72 -13.73
CA PHE A 94 -0.40 9.28 -13.93
C PHE A 94 0.06 9.16 -15.39
N ALA A 95 -0.15 8.00 -16.04
CA ALA A 95 0.18 7.83 -17.45
C ALA A 95 -0.66 8.75 -18.36
N LYS A 96 -1.96 8.88 -18.08
CA LYS A 96 -2.84 9.82 -18.79
C LYS A 96 -2.34 11.26 -18.66
N LYS A 97 -1.93 11.67 -17.46
CA LYS A 97 -1.36 13.01 -17.23
C LYS A 97 -0.09 13.24 -18.05
N LEU A 98 0.80 12.26 -18.12
CA LEU A 98 2.02 12.35 -18.94
C LEU A 98 1.71 12.44 -20.44
N PHE A 99 0.69 11.71 -20.89
CA PHE A 99 0.25 11.72 -22.29
C PHE A 99 -0.33 13.09 -22.67
N LEU A 100 -1.21 13.64 -21.84
CA LEU A 100 -1.79 14.98 -22.05
C LEU A 100 -0.74 16.09 -21.99
N ASN A 101 0.30 15.92 -21.18
CA ASN A 101 1.41 16.87 -21.08
C ASN A 101 2.45 16.72 -22.22
N GLY A 102 2.22 15.85 -23.21
CA GLY A 102 3.14 15.63 -24.33
C GLY A 102 4.49 15.04 -23.90
N LYS A 103 4.55 14.39 -22.73
CA LYS A 103 5.76 13.71 -22.23
C LYS A 103 5.86 12.28 -22.72
N ILE A 104 4.73 11.67 -23.06
CA ILE A 104 4.66 10.35 -23.71
C ILE A 104 3.78 10.39 -24.95
N ASN A 105 4.18 9.68 -26.01
CA ASN A 105 3.43 9.62 -27.27
C ASN A 105 2.43 8.45 -27.31
N LYS A 106 2.71 7.37 -26.56
CA LYS A 106 1.86 6.18 -26.52
C LYS A 106 1.79 5.62 -25.10
N ILE A 107 0.69 4.95 -24.78
CA ILE A 107 0.50 4.22 -23.52
C ILE A 107 0.47 2.73 -23.86
N LEU A 108 1.33 1.94 -23.23
CA LEU A 108 1.36 0.48 -23.33
C LEU A 108 0.88 -0.13 -22.02
N PHE A 109 -0.16 -0.95 -22.09
CA PHE A 109 -0.62 -1.72 -20.95
C PHE A 109 0.08 -3.07 -20.91
N SER A 110 0.80 -3.35 -19.83
CA SER A 110 1.53 -4.61 -19.61
C SER A 110 0.88 -5.37 -18.45
N GLY A 111 -0.15 -6.16 -18.76
CA GLY A 111 -0.83 -7.05 -17.83
C GLY A 111 -2.33 -7.22 -18.15
N GLY A 112 -2.84 -8.43 -17.92
CA GLY A 112 -4.26 -8.79 -18.08
C GLY A 112 -4.83 -9.38 -16.79
N ASN A 113 -6.11 -9.76 -16.81
CA ASN A 113 -6.73 -10.45 -15.68
C ASN A 113 -6.01 -11.79 -15.45
N GLY A 114 -5.56 -12.04 -14.22
CA GLY A 114 -4.94 -13.31 -13.81
C GLY A 114 -5.93 -14.47 -13.73
N GLU A 115 -7.07 -14.40 -14.43
CA GLU A 115 -8.03 -15.51 -14.53
C GLU A 115 -7.41 -16.61 -15.40
N LEU A 116 -6.76 -17.57 -14.75
CA LEU A 116 -6.22 -18.77 -15.39
C LEU A 116 -7.32 -19.79 -15.75
N PHE A 117 -8.51 -19.65 -15.17
CA PHE A 117 -9.67 -20.49 -15.44
C PHE A 117 -10.90 -19.59 -15.62
N SER A 118 -11.41 -19.51 -16.84
CA SER A 118 -12.80 -19.10 -17.07
C SER A 118 -13.64 -20.38 -17.06
N ASN A 119 -14.40 -20.59 -15.98
CA ASN A 119 -15.53 -21.51 -16.00
C ASN A 119 -16.79 -20.75 -16.42
#